data_AF-A0A5C3LI37-F1
#
_entry.id   AF-A0A5C3LI37-F1
#
_cell.length_a   1.000
_cell.length_b   1.000
_cell.length_c   1.000
_cell.angle_alpha   90.00
_cell.angle_beta   90.00
_cell.angle_gamma   90.00
#
_symmetry.space_group_name_H-M   'P 1'
#
loop_
_entity.id
_entity.type
_entity.pdbx_description
1 polymer ?
#
loop_
_entity_poly.entity_id
_entity_poly.type
_entity_poly.pdbx_seq_one_letter_code
_entity_poly.pdbx_strand_id
1 'polypeptide(L)'
;MGDIIDLLNINRNSGLSIPAIVAPLLTSNDAPSCEQSISIKSMKSSDELDLVTIESEIRKLEDRLVNMKAQYAEKQKHISLCSALSSPIRLFPPEILSAIFIYCIDLREKPYRGPRRKDVPLLLCQVSSSWRRVALNTPELWCRVSFDLIPVSQKLLYWWMPRARNLPLSFQFKYYNKPDRAALYDSLVLPYASRIRHLDLDSWDKVIFSLQEMKSLHSLVLRMSVRQG
;
A
#
# COMPACT_ATOMS: atom_id res chain seq x y z
N MET A 1 34.71 50.87 -2.42
CA MET A 1 33.71 51.96 -2.30
C MET A 1 32.25 51.47 -2.28
N GLY A 2 31.93 50.25 -2.76
CA GLY A 2 30.59 49.66 -2.62
C GLY A 2 30.22 49.23 -1.20
N ASP A 3 31.16 48.65 -0.45
CA ASP A 3 30.88 48.06 0.88
C ASP A 3 30.53 49.06 2.00
N ILE A 4 30.97 50.32 1.90
CA ILE A 4 30.72 51.35 2.94
C ILE A 4 29.31 51.94 2.81
N ILE A 5 28.81 52.06 1.58
CA ILE A 5 27.45 52.56 1.30
C ILE A 5 26.40 51.52 1.73
N ASP A 6 26.73 50.23 1.61
CA ASP A 6 25.86 49.14 2.09
C ASP A 6 25.75 49.09 3.62
N LEU A 7 26.83 49.36 4.36
CA LEU A 7 26.80 49.44 5.83
C LEU A 7 25.95 50.61 6.36
N LEU A 8 25.95 51.75 5.66
CA LEU A 8 25.12 52.91 6.03
C LEU A 8 23.64 52.70 5.67
N ASN A 9 23.33 51.95 4.62
CA ASN A 9 21.95 51.63 4.24
C ASN A 9 21.31 50.55 5.13
N ILE A 10 22.10 49.62 5.66
CA ILE A 10 21.64 48.62 6.65
C ILE A 10 21.11 49.30 7.92
N ASN A 11 21.69 50.44 8.32
CA ASN A 11 21.33 51.15 9.55
C ASN A 11 19.87 51.69 9.56
N ARG A 12 19.27 51.97 8.39
CA ARG A 12 17.91 52.54 8.33
C ARG A 12 16.77 51.52 8.51
N ASN A 13 17.02 50.22 8.36
CA ASN A 13 15.98 49.18 8.44
C ASN A 13 16.20 48.14 9.56
N SER A 14 17.28 48.22 10.33
CA SER A 14 17.71 47.13 11.23
C SER A 14 17.68 47.45 12.74
N GLY A 15 17.29 48.66 13.15
CA GLY A 15 17.19 49.02 14.57
C GLY A 15 18.53 49.13 15.32
N LEU A 16 19.67 49.10 14.60
CA LEU A 16 21.00 49.29 15.17
C LEU A 16 21.16 50.73 15.69
N SER A 17 21.36 50.89 16.99
CA SER A 17 21.63 52.20 17.61
C SER A 17 23.14 52.44 17.65
N ILE A 18 23.69 53.09 16.63
CA ILE A 18 25.12 53.45 16.60
C ILE A 18 25.33 54.74 17.41
N PRO A 19 26.22 54.77 18.41
CA PRO A 19 26.48 55.98 19.19
C PRO A 19 27.04 57.10 18.31
N ALA A 20 26.58 58.33 18.54
CA ALA A 20 26.94 59.50 17.74
C ALA A 20 28.46 59.74 17.66
N ILE A 21 29.21 59.32 18.69
CA ILE A 21 30.67 59.45 18.75
C ILE A 21 31.40 58.58 17.72
N VAL A 22 30.78 57.48 17.27
CA VAL A 22 31.37 56.50 16.35
C VAL A 22 30.87 56.69 14.90
N ALA A 23 29.76 57.40 14.71
CA ALA A 23 29.16 57.61 13.40
C ALA A 23 30.10 58.22 12.33
N PRO A 24 31.00 59.19 12.65
CA PRO A 24 31.93 59.76 11.66
C PRO A 24 32.95 58.75 11.12
N LEU A 25 33.29 57.72 11.90
CA LEU A 25 34.23 56.66 11.52
C LEU A 25 33.66 55.70 10.47
N LEU A 26 32.35 55.70 10.26
CA LEU A 26 31.72 54.88 9.21
C LEU A 26 31.95 55.46 7.80
N THR A 27 32.33 56.74 7.72
CA THR A 27 32.53 57.46 6.47
C THR A 27 33.99 57.88 6.24
N SER A 28 34.89 57.58 7.18
CA SER A 28 36.31 57.94 7.12
C SER A 28 37.21 56.73 7.41
N ASN A 29 38.43 56.73 6.88
CA ASN A 29 39.46 55.75 7.20
C ASN A 29 40.36 56.18 8.39
N ASP A 30 39.95 57.19 9.16
CA ASP A 30 40.70 57.67 10.31
C ASP A 30 40.76 56.62 11.44
N ALA A 31 41.87 56.59 12.17
CA ALA A 31 42.00 55.73 13.34
C ALA A 31 41.09 56.23 14.48
N PRO A 32 40.36 55.34 15.18
CA PRO A 32 39.49 55.73 16.28
C PRO A 32 40.30 56.34 17.43
N SER A 33 39.76 57.42 18.02
CA SER A 33 40.28 57.98 19.26
C SER A 33 40.13 56.97 20.42
N CYS A 34 40.80 57.23 21.54
CA CYS A 34 40.70 56.37 22.73
C CYS A 34 39.24 56.23 23.20
N GLU A 35 38.49 57.33 23.20
CA GLU A 35 37.09 57.37 23.63
C GLU A 35 36.16 56.60 22.67
N GLN A 36 36.37 56.76 21.36
CA GLN A 36 35.66 55.98 20.33
C GLN A 36 35.96 54.49 20.46
N SER A 37 37.24 54.14 20.70
CA SER A 37 37.66 52.75 20.91
C SER A 37 37.01 52.11 22.12
N ILE A 38 36.79 52.87 23.21
CA ILE A 38 36.08 52.40 24.40
C ILE A 38 34.60 52.16 24.09
N SER A 39 33.93 53.11 23.42
CA SER A 39 32.52 52.99 23.06
C SER A 39 32.25 51.83 22.09
N ILE A 40 33.15 51.60 21.11
CA ILE A 40 33.05 50.46 20.19
C ILE A 40 33.18 49.13 20.95
N LYS A 41 34.16 49.04 21.86
CA LYS A 41 34.41 47.81 22.64
C LYS A 41 33.25 47.49 23.59
N SER A 42 32.67 48.49 24.24
CA SER A 42 31.54 48.27 25.15
C SER A 42 30.27 47.83 24.40
N MET A 43 29.95 48.47 23.27
CA MET A 43 28.81 48.09 22.43
C MET A 43 28.98 46.67 21.89
N LYS A 44 30.16 46.36 21.35
CA LYS A 44 30.49 45.02 20.86
C LYS A 44 30.34 43.96 21.96
N SER A 45 30.84 44.25 23.17
CA SER A 45 30.72 43.32 24.30
C SER A 45 29.26 43.14 24.76
N SER A 46 28.42 44.17 24.64
CA SER A 46 26.99 44.08 24.93
C SER A 46 26.28 43.20 23.89
N ASP A 47 26.52 43.46 22.61
CA ASP A 47 25.94 42.69 21.51
C ASP A 47 26.39 41.22 21.53
N GLU A 48 27.64 40.95 21.92
CA GLU A 48 28.16 39.58 22.12
C GLU A 48 27.38 38.85 23.23
N LEU A 49 26.98 39.54 24.31
CA LEU A 49 26.18 38.95 25.38
C LEU A 49 24.73 38.68 24.94
N ASP A 50 24.14 39.61 24.18
CA ASP A 50 22.79 39.47 23.63
C ASP A 50 22.73 38.34 22.59
N LEU A 51 23.75 38.22 21.73
CA LEU A 51 23.86 37.11 20.77
C LEU A 51 23.89 35.75 21.49
N VAL A 52 24.70 35.61 22.54
CA VAL A 52 24.74 34.38 23.35
C VAL A 52 23.36 34.06 23.95
N THR A 53 22.63 35.09 24.38
CA THR A 53 21.28 34.95 24.94
C THR A 53 20.30 34.47 23.88
N ILE A 54 20.26 35.11 22.70
CA ILE A 54 19.40 34.75 21.56
C ILE A 54 19.69 33.32 21.09
N GLU A 55 20.97 32.95 20.94
CA GLU A 55 21.36 31.58 20.57
C GLU A 55 20.89 30.55 21.60
N SER A 56 20.86 30.91 22.87
CA SER A 56 20.32 30.03 23.91
C SER A 56 18.80 29.86 23.79
N GLU A 57 18.07 30.91 23.40
CA GLU A 57 16.63 30.87 23.20
C GLU A 57 16.25 30.10 21.94
N ILE A 58 16.97 30.30 20.83
CA ILE A 58 16.81 29.52 19.60
C ILE A 58 16.95 28.04 19.92
N ARG A 59 18.04 27.64 20.61
CA ARG A 59 18.24 26.25 21.01
C ARG A 59 17.09 25.70 21.86
N LYS A 60 16.62 26.46 22.87
CA LYS A 60 15.48 26.05 23.70
C LYS A 60 14.19 25.88 22.89
N LEU A 61 13.93 26.76 21.93
CA LEU A 61 12.74 26.68 21.08
C LEU A 61 12.84 25.52 20.09
N GLU A 62 14.01 25.28 19.52
CA GLU A 62 14.29 24.13 18.66
C GLU A 62 14.07 22.81 19.41
N ASP A 63 14.61 22.68 20.63
CA ASP A 63 14.39 21.50 21.48
C ASP A 63 12.90 21.30 21.78
N ARG A 64 12.18 22.38 22.10
CA ARG A 64 10.74 22.33 22.36
C ARG A 64 9.97 21.92 21.11
N LEU A 65 10.38 22.38 19.93
CA LEU A 65 9.77 22.01 18.65
C LEU A 65 9.98 20.52 18.35
N VAL A 66 11.19 19.99 18.59
CA VAL A 66 11.50 18.57 18.42
C VAL A 66 10.61 17.72 19.34
N ASN A 67 10.51 18.09 20.62
CA ASN A 67 9.66 17.40 21.57
C ASN A 67 8.17 17.45 21.18
N MET A 68 7.66 18.61 20.77
CA MET A 68 6.27 18.76 20.34
C MET A 68 5.97 17.95 19.08
N LYS A 69 6.89 17.89 18.11
CA LYS A 69 6.76 17.03 16.93
C LYS A 69 6.71 15.54 17.30
N ALA A 70 7.52 15.11 18.27
CA ALA A 70 7.49 13.74 18.77
C ALA A 70 6.13 13.40 19.42
N GLN A 71 5.63 14.28 20.29
CA GLN A 71 4.31 14.14 20.92
C GLN A 71 3.18 14.12 19.89
N TYR A 72 3.22 15.00 18.89
CA TYR A 72 2.26 15.01 17.81
C TYR A 72 2.26 13.67 17.05
N ALA A 73 3.44 13.15 16.68
CA ALA A 73 3.56 11.87 16.00
C ALA A 73 3.00 10.70 16.84
N GLU A 74 3.23 10.71 18.15
CA GLU A 74 2.67 9.72 19.07
C GLU A 74 1.14 9.80 19.15
N LYS A 75 0.58 11.00 19.34
CA LYS A 75 -0.88 11.20 19.36
C LYS A 75 -1.53 10.82 18.04
N GLN A 76 -0.89 11.13 16.91
CA GLN A 76 -1.36 10.75 15.59
C GLN A 76 -1.39 9.22 15.42
N LYS A 77 -0.37 8.50 15.90
CA LYS A 77 -0.37 7.04 15.94
C LYS A 77 -1.51 6.50 16.81
N HIS A 78 -1.72 7.09 17.98
CA HIS A 78 -2.80 6.69 18.89
C HIS A 78 -4.19 6.89 18.27
N ILE A 79 -4.44 8.04 17.63
CA ILE A 79 -5.69 8.30 16.90
C ILE A 79 -5.89 7.29 15.77
N SER A 80 -4.84 7.01 14.98
CA SER A 80 -4.91 6.02 13.91
C SER A 80 -5.25 4.62 14.44
N LEU A 81 -4.66 4.22 15.57
CA LEU A 81 -4.97 2.96 16.24
C LEU A 81 -6.44 2.92 16.69
N CYS A 82 -6.93 3.94 17.40
CA CYS A 82 -8.31 4.03 17.84
C CYS A 82 -9.29 3.97 16.66
N SER A 83 -9.04 4.73 15.60
CA SER A 83 -9.85 4.70 14.37
C SER A 83 -9.84 3.32 13.71
N ALA A 84 -8.69 2.64 13.68
CA ALA A 84 -8.59 1.29 13.15
C ALA A 84 -9.38 0.29 14.00
N LEU A 85 -9.35 0.41 15.34
CA LEU A 85 -10.08 -0.45 16.29
C LEU A 85 -11.59 -0.20 16.26
N SER A 86 -12.01 1.05 16.07
CA SER A 86 -13.42 1.45 15.95
C SER A 86 -13.96 1.33 14.53
N SER A 87 -13.19 0.77 13.60
CA SER A 87 -13.62 0.59 12.21
C SER A 87 -14.90 -0.27 12.17
N PRO A 88 -15.97 0.17 11.49
CA PRO A 88 -17.23 -0.58 11.39
C PRO A 88 -17.04 -2.00 10.89
N ILE A 89 -16.00 -2.24 10.10
CA ILE A 89 -15.68 -3.55 9.52
C ILE A 89 -15.32 -4.61 10.57
N ARG A 90 -14.89 -4.18 11.77
CA ARG A 90 -14.62 -5.06 12.91
C ARG A 90 -15.88 -5.40 13.71
N LEU A 91 -16.98 -4.69 13.48
CA LEU A 91 -18.25 -4.92 14.15
C LEU A 91 -19.08 -6.00 13.46
N PHE A 92 -18.74 -6.38 12.23
CA PHE A 92 -19.45 -7.46 11.54
C PHE A 92 -19.00 -8.83 12.07
N PRO A 93 -19.93 -9.69 12.47
CA PRO A 93 -19.65 -11.10 12.68
C PRO A 93 -19.03 -11.74 11.43
N PRO A 94 -18.17 -12.75 11.59
CA PRO A 94 -17.53 -13.42 10.46
C PRO A 94 -18.56 -13.99 9.46
N GLU A 95 -19.73 -14.41 9.92
CA GLU A 95 -20.83 -14.94 9.08
C GLU A 95 -21.39 -13.86 8.14
N ILE A 96 -21.55 -12.63 8.63
CA ILE A 96 -22.04 -11.51 7.81
C ILE A 96 -20.97 -11.12 6.78
N LEU A 97 -19.69 -11.11 7.17
CA LEU A 97 -18.60 -10.89 6.23
C LEU A 97 -18.53 -11.98 5.15
N SER A 98 -18.70 -13.25 5.52
CA SER A 98 -18.78 -14.36 4.56
C SER A 98 -19.93 -14.17 3.58
N ALA A 99 -21.13 -13.80 4.04
CA ALA A 99 -22.28 -13.56 3.18
C ALA A 99 -22.02 -12.41 2.19
N ILE A 100 -21.43 -11.31 2.66
CA ILE A 100 -21.03 -10.19 1.79
C ILE A 100 -20.01 -10.66 0.74
N PHE A 101 -19.00 -11.44 1.14
CA PHE A 101 -17.98 -11.94 0.23
C PHE A 101 -18.55 -12.82 -0.88
N ILE A 102 -19.48 -13.71 -0.53
CA ILE A 102 -20.18 -14.59 -1.48
C ILE A 102 -20.98 -13.72 -2.47
N TYR A 103 -21.76 -12.77 -1.96
CA TYR A 103 -22.56 -11.87 -2.80
C TYR A 103 -21.70 -11.06 -3.79
N CYS A 104 -20.50 -10.63 -3.37
CA CYS A 104 -19.57 -9.93 -4.26
C CYS A 104 -19.01 -10.81 -5.40
N ILE A 105 -19.01 -12.14 -5.27
CA ILE A 105 -18.63 -13.06 -6.36
C ILE A 105 -19.76 -13.13 -7.39
N ASP A 106 -20.99 -13.28 -6.92
CA ASP A 106 -22.16 -13.48 -7.79
C ASP A 106 -22.46 -12.24 -8.66
N LEU A 107 -22.20 -11.03 -8.13
CA LEU A 107 -22.34 -9.78 -8.89
C LEU A 107 -21.32 -9.62 -10.03
N ARG A 108 -20.24 -10.41 -10.08
CA ARG A 108 -19.27 -10.33 -11.18
C ARG A 108 -19.77 -11.11 -12.39
N GLU A 109 -20.44 -10.40 -13.29
CA GLU A 109 -20.80 -10.89 -14.63
C GLU A 109 -19.59 -11.21 -15.52
N LYS A 110 -18.39 -10.77 -15.13
CA LYS A 110 -17.17 -10.97 -15.93
C LYS A 110 -16.71 -12.43 -15.87
N PRO A 111 -16.32 -13.04 -17.01
CA PRO A 111 -15.76 -14.39 -17.02
C PRO A 111 -14.52 -14.44 -16.15
N TYR A 112 -14.48 -15.42 -15.24
CA TYR A 112 -13.40 -15.60 -14.28
C TYR A 112 -12.09 -15.89 -15.02
N ARG A 113 -11.16 -14.93 -15.06
CA ARG A 113 -9.90 -15.04 -15.81
C ARG A 113 -8.77 -15.70 -14.99
N GLY A 114 -9.14 -16.66 -14.15
CA GLY A 114 -8.25 -17.38 -13.26
C GLY A 114 -7.88 -16.67 -11.95
N PRO A 115 -7.21 -17.37 -11.02
CA PRO A 115 -6.87 -16.88 -9.70
C PRO A 115 -5.70 -15.91 -9.77
N ARG A 116 -6.02 -14.67 -10.13
CA ARG A 116 -5.07 -13.56 -10.07
C ARG A 116 -5.18 -12.92 -8.71
N ARG A 117 -4.09 -12.30 -8.25
CA ARG A 117 -4.06 -11.56 -6.96
C ARG A 117 -5.17 -10.50 -6.86
N LYS A 118 -5.62 -9.96 -8.00
CA LYS A 118 -6.66 -8.92 -8.08
C LYS A 118 -8.09 -9.49 -8.17
N ASP A 119 -8.25 -10.80 -8.19
CA ASP A 119 -9.54 -11.47 -8.28
C ASP A 119 -9.92 -12.12 -6.93
N VAL A 120 -11.24 -12.21 -6.68
CA VAL A 120 -11.80 -12.88 -5.50
C VAL A 120 -11.63 -14.40 -5.68
N PRO A 121 -11.30 -15.18 -4.62
CA PRO A 121 -11.15 -14.80 -3.21
C PRO A 121 -9.79 -14.21 -2.80
N LEU A 122 -8.77 -14.25 -3.67
CA LEU A 122 -7.41 -13.83 -3.30
C LEU A 122 -7.30 -12.35 -2.95
N LEU A 123 -8.11 -11.49 -3.59
CA LEU A 123 -8.20 -10.07 -3.27
C LEU A 123 -8.68 -9.84 -1.83
N LEU A 124 -9.71 -10.57 -1.38
CA LEU A 124 -10.24 -10.45 -0.02
C LEU A 124 -9.18 -10.85 1.02
N CYS A 125 -8.34 -11.82 0.69
CA CYS A 125 -7.25 -12.28 1.53
C CYS A 125 -6.12 -11.24 1.71
N GLN A 126 -6.12 -10.14 0.94
CA GLN A 126 -5.09 -9.10 1.00
C GLN A 126 -5.51 -7.88 1.84
N VAL A 127 -6.81 -7.76 2.19
CA VAL A 127 -7.33 -6.57 2.89
C VAL A 127 -6.89 -6.50 4.35
N SER A 128 -7.10 -7.58 5.11
CA SER A 128 -6.70 -7.67 6.52
C SER A 128 -6.50 -9.12 6.95
N SER A 129 -5.85 -9.34 8.10
CA SER A 129 -5.72 -10.67 8.71
C SER A 129 -7.09 -11.27 9.06
N SER A 130 -8.04 -10.45 9.53
CA SER A 130 -9.41 -10.88 9.83
C SER A 130 -10.14 -11.33 8.56
N TRP A 131 -10.09 -10.52 7.49
CA TRP A 131 -10.72 -10.84 6.21
C TRP A 131 -10.13 -12.09 5.58
N ARG A 132 -8.81 -12.24 5.66
CA ARG A 132 -8.13 -13.47 5.23
C ARG A 132 -8.66 -14.68 5.98
N ARG A 133 -8.76 -14.61 7.31
CA ARG A 133 -9.30 -15.73 8.11
C ARG A 133 -10.73 -16.08 7.70
N VAL A 134 -11.60 -15.10 7.50
CA VAL A 134 -12.99 -15.31 7.05
C VAL A 134 -13.00 -15.93 5.65
N ALA A 135 -12.32 -15.32 4.68
CA ALA A 135 -12.29 -15.78 3.30
C ALA A 135 -11.73 -17.20 3.16
N LEU A 136 -10.65 -17.54 3.86
CA LEU A 136 -10.07 -18.89 3.83
C LEU A 136 -10.98 -19.95 4.46
N ASN A 137 -11.86 -19.55 5.39
CA ASN A 137 -12.81 -20.44 6.08
C ASN A 137 -14.21 -20.46 5.47
N THR A 138 -14.44 -19.75 4.35
CA THR A 138 -15.73 -19.70 3.64
C THR A 138 -15.62 -20.54 2.36
N PRO A 139 -15.99 -21.83 2.37
CA PRO A 139 -15.69 -22.76 1.27
C PRO A 139 -16.34 -22.38 -0.07
N GLU A 140 -17.49 -21.71 -0.03
CA GLU A 140 -18.25 -21.24 -1.19
C GLU A 140 -17.39 -20.35 -2.10
N LEU A 141 -16.51 -19.54 -1.52
CA LEU A 141 -15.62 -18.65 -2.28
C LEU A 141 -14.57 -19.40 -3.11
N TRP A 142 -14.31 -20.67 -2.80
CA TRP A 142 -13.27 -21.50 -3.43
C TRP A 142 -13.86 -22.53 -4.39
N CYS A 143 -15.18 -22.57 -4.57
CA CYS A 143 -15.84 -23.55 -5.42
C CYS A 143 -15.65 -23.27 -6.92
N ARG A 144 -15.33 -22.03 -7.28
CA ARG A 144 -15.10 -21.62 -8.67
C ARG A 144 -13.62 -21.34 -8.91
N VAL A 145 -13.03 -22.01 -9.90
CA VAL A 145 -11.64 -21.77 -10.31
C VAL A 145 -11.49 -21.88 -11.82
N SER A 146 -10.55 -21.09 -12.35
CA SER A 146 -10.13 -21.09 -13.74
C SER A 146 -8.63 -21.13 -13.80
N PHE A 147 -8.09 -21.93 -14.67
CA PHE A 147 -6.65 -22.11 -14.77
C PHE A 147 -6.28 -22.58 -16.16
N ASP A 148 -5.01 -22.46 -16.50
CA ASP A 148 -4.49 -23.04 -17.73
C ASP A 148 -4.08 -24.48 -17.45
N LEU A 149 -4.27 -25.41 -18.39
CA LEU A 149 -3.73 -26.76 -18.27
C LEU A 149 -2.21 -26.75 -18.51
N ILE A 150 -1.47 -26.33 -17.48
CA ILE A 150 -0.01 -26.26 -17.43
C ILE A 150 0.48 -26.86 -16.10
N PRO A 151 1.72 -27.37 -16.02
CA PRO A 151 2.23 -28.01 -14.80
C PRO A 151 2.13 -27.15 -13.53
N VAL A 152 2.29 -25.83 -13.65
CA VAL A 152 2.20 -24.88 -12.53
C VAL A 152 0.80 -24.90 -11.86
N SER A 153 -0.25 -25.24 -12.61
CA SER A 153 -1.62 -25.30 -12.10
C SER A 153 -1.84 -26.42 -11.09
N GLN A 154 -0.99 -27.47 -11.08
CA GLN A 154 -1.04 -28.52 -10.06
C GLN A 154 -0.84 -27.95 -8.66
N LYS A 155 0.16 -27.09 -8.51
CA LYS A 155 0.46 -26.44 -7.23
C LYS A 155 -0.67 -25.51 -6.82
N LEU A 156 -1.27 -24.81 -7.77
CA LEU A 156 -2.44 -23.96 -7.50
C LEU A 156 -3.61 -24.80 -6.95
N LEU A 157 -3.98 -25.88 -7.63
CA LEU A 157 -5.09 -26.74 -7.20
C LEU A 157 -4.83 -27.40 -5.85
N TYR A 158 -3.58 -27.82 -5.61
CA TYR A 158 -3.15 -28.35 -4.31
C TYR A 158 -3.46 -27.39 -3.15
N TRP A 159 -3.24 -26.08 -3.32
CA TRP A 159 -3.55 -25.08 -2.30
C TRP A 159 -5.02 -24.61 -2.28
N TRP A 160 -5.72 -24.77 -3.40
CA TRP A 160 -7.07 -24.26 -3.59
C TRP A 160 -8.14 -25.25 -3.14
N MET A 161 -8.01 -26.51 -3.54
CA MET A 161 -9.05 -27.53 -3.38
C MET A 161 -9.39 -27.87 -1.92
N PRO A 162 -8.43 -27.92 -0.98
CA PRO A 162 -8.77 -28.11 0.44
C PRO A 162 -9.71 -27.04 1.00
N ARG A 163 -9.72 -25.83 0.41
CA ARG A 163 -10.54 -24.71 0.88
C ARG A 163 -11.99 -24.81 0.42
N ALA A 164 -12.23 -25.38 -0.76
CA ALA A 164 -13.56 -25.70 -1.25
C ALA A 164 -14.22 -26.86 -0.48
N ARG A 165 -13.48 -27.52 0.42
CA ARG A 165 -13.93 -28.68 1.22
C ARG A 165 -14.58 -29.74 0.33
N ASN A 166 -15.82 -30.13 0.62
CA ASN A 166 -16.61 -31.10 -0.16
C ASN A 166 -17.69 -30.44 -1.03
N LEU A 167 -17.62 -29.12 -1.20
CA LEU A 167 -18.62 -28.43 -1.99
C LEU A 167 -18.46 -28.74 -3.49
N PRO A 168 -19.55 -28.60 -4.26
CA PRO A 168 -19.52 -28.76 -5.70
C PRO A 168 -18.63 -27.72 -6.39
N LEU A 169 -17.94 -28.14 -7.44
CA LEU A 169 -16.92 -27.35 -8.11
C LEU A 169 -17.39 -26.85 -9.47
N SER A 170 -16.93 -25.66 -9.82
CA SER A 170 -17.10 -25.04 -11.14
C SER A 170 -15.72 -24.76 -11.72
N PHE A 171 -15.33 -25.55 -12.72
CA PHE A 171 -14.03 -25.45 -13.37
C PHE A 171 -14.18 -24.81 -14.75
N GLN A 172 -13.30 -23.87 -15.03
CA GLN A 172 -13.17 -23.26 -16.35
C GLN A 172 -11.71 -23.29 -16.74
N PHE A 173 -11.31 -23.92 -17.83
CA PHE A 173 -9.89 -23.91 -18.17
C PHE A 173 -9.63 -23.80 -19.64
N LYS A 174 -8.48 -23.18 -19.93
CA LYS A 174 -8.00 -22.98 -21.29
C LYS A 174 -7.07 -24.11 -21.66
N TYR A 175 -7.51 -24.89 -22.65
CA TYR A 175 -6.67 -25.90 -23.26
C TYR A 175 -5.97 -25.27 -24.46
N TYR A 176 -4.70 -24.89 -24.28
CA TYR A 176 -3.86 -24.50 -25.41
C TYR A 176 -3.53 -25.76 -26.19
N ASN A 177 -3.85 -25.77 -27.49
CA ASN A 177 -3.76 -26.93 -28.38
C ASN A 177 -2.31 -27.42 -28.55
N LYS A 178 -1.80 -28.13 -27.54
CA LYS A 178 -0.54 -28.85 -27.56
C LYS A 178 -0.86 -30.32 -27.27
N PRO A 179 -0.35 -31.26 -28.10
CA PRO A 179 -0.74 -32.67 -28.04
C PRO A 179 -0.40 -33.35 -26.71
N ASP A 180 0.56 -32.83 -25.96
CA ASP A 180 1.17 -33.40 -24.75
C ASP A 180 0.44 -33.03 -23.43
N ARG A 181 -0.75 -32.42 -23.49
CA ARG A 181 -1.45 -31.89 -22.30
C ARG A 181 -2.64 -32.74 -21.85
N ALA A 182 -2.95 -33.85 -22.51
CA ALA A 182 -3.99 -34.78 -22.07
C ALA A 182 -3.68 -35.36 -20.68
N ALA A 183 -2.43 -35.78 -20.43
CA ALA A 183 -1.99 -36.28 -19.12
C ALA A 183 -2.11 -35.23 -17.99
N LEU A 184 -2.03 -33.93 -18.32
CA LEU A 184 -2.27 -32.86 -17.36
C LEU A 184 -3.75 -32.77 -16.97
N TYR A 185 -4.67 -33.08 -17.88
CA TYR A 185 -6.09 -33.13 -17.53
C TYR A 185 -6.36 -34.27 -16.52
N ASP A 186 -5.83 -35.45 -16.78
CA ASP A 186 -6.01 -36.62 -15.90
C ASP A 186 -5.45 -36.38 -14.50
N SER A 187 -4.36 -35.60 -14.38
CA SER A 187 -3.76 -35.27 -13.09
C SER A 187 -4.41 -34.06 -12.40
N LEU A 188 -4.97 -33.10 -13.14
CA LEU A 188 -5.48 -31.84 -12.57
C LEU A 188 -6.99 -31.84 -12.35
N VAL A 189 -7.75 -32.51 -13.22
CA VAL A 189 -9.22 -32.39 -13.25
C VAL A 189 -9.89 -33.68 -12.77
N LEU A 190 -9.46 -34.85 -13.25
CA LEU A 190 -10.08 -36.13 -12.88
C LEU A 190 -10.12 -36.42 -11.38
N PRO A 191 -9.13 -36.05 -10.55
CA PRO A 191 -9.20 -36.28 -9.10
C PRO A 191 -10.40 -35.60 -8.44
N TYR A 192 -11.01 -34.62 -9.12
CA TYR A 192 -12.15 -33.85 -8.62
C TYR A 192 -13.44 -34.12 -9.42
N ALA A 193 -13.43 -35.05 -10.38
CA ALA A 193 -14.52 -35.32 -11.32
C ALA A 193 -15.89 -35.52 -10.64
N SER A 194 -15.93 -36.25 -9.52
CA SER A 194 -17.16 -36.52 -8.76
C SER A 194 -17.81 -35.27 -8.15
N ARG A 195 -17.07 -34.17 -8.03
CA ARG A 195 -17.54 -32.92 -7.43
C ARG A 195 -17.83 -31.83 -8.45
N ILE A 196 -17.40 -31.99 -9.71
CA ILE A 196 -17.57 -30.97 -10.75
C ILE A 196 -19.03 -30.93 -11.19
N ARG A 197 -19.67 -29.76 -11.01
CA ARG A 197 -21.03 -29.46 -11.50
C ARG A 197 -21.04 -28.62 -12.75
N HIS A 198 -20.08 -27.71 -12.90
CA HIS A 198 -19.95 -26.85 -14.07
C HIS A 198 -18.55 -27.02 -14.65
N LEU A 199 -18.49 -27.34 -15.93
CA LEU A 199 -17.23 -27.50 -16.66
C LEU A 199 -17.26 -26.66 -17.93
N ASP A 200 -16.28 -25.78 -18.11
CA ASP A 200 -16.12 -24.92 -19.28
C ASP A 200 -14.75 -25.19 -19.93
N LEU A 201 -14.79 -25.69 -21.17
CA LEU A 201 -13.65 -26.22 -21.93
C LEU A 201 -13.45 -25.44 -23.23
N ASP A 202 -12.25 -24.90 -23.46
CA ASP A 202 -11.89 -24.28 -24.75
C ASP A 202 -11.38 -25.28 -25.82
N SER A 203 -11.14 -26.54 -25.45
CA SER A 203 -10.86 -27.67 -26.35
C SER A 203 -11.20 -28.98 -25.65
N TRP A 204 -11.86 -29.90 -26.35
CA TRP A 204 -12.54 -31.05 -25.75
C TRP A 204 -12.25 -32.39 -26.44
N ASP A 205 -11.65 -32.38 -27.62
CA ASP A 205 -11.42 -33.55 -28.48
C ASP A 205 -10.68 -34.69 -27.76
N LYS A 206 -9.76 -34.35 -26.85
CA LYS A 206 -8.97 -35.31 -26.06
C LYS A 206 -9.52 -35.62 -24.68
N VAL A 207 -10.56 -34.92 -24.26
CA VAL A 207 -11.07 -34.89 -22.88
C VAL A 207 -12.49 -35.48 -22.80
N ILE A 208 -13.14 -35.67 -23.95
CA ILE A 208 -14.53 -36.12 -24.04
C ILE A 208 -14.77 -37.49 -23.38
N PHE A 209 -13.81 -38.41 -23.48
CA PHE A 209 -13.91 -39.74 -22.89
C PHE A 209 -13.96 -39.69 -21.37
N SER A 210 -13.30 -38.72 -20.75
CA SER A 210 -13.28 -38.54 -19.30
C SER A 210 -14.57 -37.93 -18.74
N LEU A 211 -15.45 -37.37 -19.59
CA LEU A 211 -16.74 -36.82 -19.14
C LEU A 211 -17.65 -37.90 -18.53
N GLN A 212 -17.48 -39.16 -18.94
CA GLN A 212 -18.24 -40.29 -18.38
C GLN A 212 -18.00 -40.48 -16.87
N GLU A 213 -16.88 -39.99 -16.35
CA GLU A 213 -16.53 -40.09 -14.93
C GLU A 213 -17.20 -39.00 -14.07
N MET A 214 -17.72 -37.94 -14.72
CA MET A 214 -18.31 -36.78 -14.05
C MET A 214 -19.82 -36.95 -13.81
N LYS A 215 -20.17 -37.86 -12.89
CA LYS A 215 -21.57 -38.17 -12.55
C LYS A 215 -22.37 -37.00 -11.97
N SER A 216 -21.68 -35.97 -11.47
CA SER A 216 -22.29 -34.78 -10.85
C SER A 216 -22.39 -33.57 -11.78
N LEU A 217 -22.06 -33.75 -13.07
CA LEU A 217 -22.02 -32.66 -14.04
C LEU A 217 -23.45 -32.17 -14.37
N HIS A 218 -23.72 -30.89 -14.11
CA HIS A 218 -25.00 -30.24 -14.43
C HIS A 218 -24.90 -29.33 -15.66
N SER A 219 -23.72 -28.78 -15.93
CA SER A 219 -23.49 -27.84 -17.02
C SER A 219 -22.14 -28.11 -17.67
N LEU A 220 -22.16 -28.27 -18.99
CA LEU A 220 -20.97 -28.40 -19.83
C LEU A 220 -21.00 -27.31 -20.88
N VAL A 221 -19.94 -26.50 -20.93
CA VAL A 221 -19.72 -25.48 -21.96
C VAL A 221 -18.51 -25.90 -22.77
N LEU A 222 -18.70 -26.09 -24.08
CA LEU A 222 -17.62 -26.40 -25.02
C LEU A 222 -17.43 -25.20 -25.92
N ARG A 223 -16.32 -24.47 -25.76
CA ARG A 223 -15.99 -23.35 -26.63
C ARG A 223 -15.21 -23.85 -27.83
N MET A 224 -15.59 -23.39 -29.01
CA MET A 224 -14.85 -23.67 -30.23
C MET A 224 -13.64 -22.73 -30.31
N SER A 225 -12.44 -23.29 -30.36
CA SER A 225 -11.25 -22.52 -30.72
C SER A 225 -11.35 -22.14 -32.19
N VAL A 226 -11.74 -20.90 -32.49
CA VAL A 226 -11.64 -20.34 -33.85
C VAL A 226 -10.16 -20.39 -34.22
N ARG A 227 -9.81 -21.23 -35.20
CA ARG A 227 -8.48 -21.22 -35.81
C ARG A 227 -8.30 -19.82 -36.41
N GLN A 228 -7.49 -18.97 -35.78
CA GLN A 228 -6.95 -17.82 -36.51
C GLN A 228 -5.99 -18.43 -37.54
N GLY A 229 -6.40 -18.33 -38.81
CA GLY A 229 -5.61 -18.74 -39.97
C GLY A 229 -4.41 -17.84 -40.19
#